data_AF-A0A367YXS0-F1
#
_entry.id   AF-A0A367YXS0-F1
#
_cell.length_a   1.000
_cell.length_b   1.000
_cell.length_c   1.000
_cell.angle_alpha   90.00
_cell.angle_beta   90.00
_cell.angle_gamma   90.00
#
_symmetry.space_group_name_H-M   'P 1'
#
loop_
_entity.id
_entity.type
_entity.pdbx_description
1 polymer ?
#
loop_
_entity_poly.entity_id
_entity_poly.type
_entity_poly.pdbx_seq_one_letter_code
_entity_poly.pdbx_strand_id
1 'polypeptide(L)' 'MSTLRSPVFHCPFCGEEDLVPAERYADDTVGGWHCRSCDRLFSVTLHDVNHSRTSGGPR' A
#
# COMPACT_ATOMS: atom_id res chain seq x y z
N MET A 1 4.60 20.26 -8.56
CA MET A 1 3.72 19.14 -8.95
C MET A 1 3.74 18.14 -7.81
N SER A 2 2.73 18.16 -6.92
CA SER A 2 2.66 17.19 -5.82
C SER A 2 2.32 15.83 -6.39
N THR A 3 3.24 14.89 -6.30
CA THR A 3 3.03 13.48 -6.60
C THR A 3 2.03 12.94 -5.59
N LEU A 4 0.73 12.95 -5.93
CA LEU A 4 -0.29 12.27 -5.12
C LEU A 4 0.07 10.78 -5.11
N ARG A 5 0.56 10.28 -3.97
CA ARG A 5 0.75 8.85 -3.76
C ARG A 5 -0.64 8.21 -3.70
N SER A 6 -0.97 7.45 -4.74
CA SER A 6 -2.22 6.70 -4.77
C SER A 6 -2.26 5.73 -3.58
N PRO A 7 -3.35 5.70 -2.78
CA PRO A 7 -3.49 4.71 -1.72
C PRO A 7 -3.54 3.31 -2.34
N VAL A 8 -3.14 2.30 -1.55
CA VAL A 8 -3.28 0.89 -1.93
C VAL A 8 -4.77 0.58 -1.93
N PHE A 9 -5.36 0.40 -3.11
CA PHE A 9 -6.80 0.16 -3.23
C PHE A 9 -7.18 -1.30 -3.05
N HIS A 10 -6.25 -2.27 -3.10
CA HIS A 10 -6.57 -3.70 -3.09
C HIS A 10 -5.79 -4.45 -2.02
N CYS A 11 -6.46 -5.34 -1.29
CA CYS A 11 -5.81 -6.21 -0.31
C CYS A 11 -4.79 -7.12 -1.01
N PRO A 12 -3.51 -7.16 -0.59
CA PRO A 12 -2.51 -8.02 -1.22
C PRO A 12 -2.75 -9.52 -0.97
N PHE A 13 -3.69 -9.87 -0.08
CA PHE A 13 -3.99 -11.26 0.27
C PHE A 13 -5.24 -11.80 -0.43
N CYS A 14 -6.31 -11.01 -0.58
CA CYS A 14 -7.55 -11.46 -1.21
C CYS A 14 -7.96 -10.69 -2.46
N GLY A 15 -7.29 -9.58 -2.79
CA GLY A 15 -7.61 -8.75 -3.97
C GLY A 15 -8.79 -7.80 -3.79
N GLU A 16 -9.53 -7.89 -2.68
CA GLU A 16 -10.70 -7.05 -2.41
C GLU A 16 -10.35 -5.59 -2.12
N GLU A 17 -11.30 -4.69 -2.42
CA GLU A 17 -11.15 -3.24 -2.27
C GLU A 17 -11.55 -2.70 -0.89
N ASP A 18 -12.04 -3.56 0.00
CA ASP A 18 -12.53 -3.18 1.33
C ASP A 18 -11.38 -3.02 2.35
N LEU A 19 -10.45 -2.12 2.02
CA LEU A 19 -9.29 -1.73 2.85
C LEU A 19 -9.57 -0.43 3.60
N VAL A 20 -9.40 -0.46 4.92
CA VAL A 20 -9.55 0.71 5.81
C VAL A 20 -8.27 0.93 6.62
N PRO A 21 -7.93 2.18 6.99
CA PRO A 21 -6.84 2.44 7.92
C PRO A 21 -7.10 1.74 9.25
N ALA A 22 -6.12 0.97 9.72
CA ALA A 22 -6.19 0.36 11.04
C ALA A 22 -5.73 1.37 12.10
N GLU A 23 -6.48 1.47 13.20
CA GLU A 23 -6.09 2.27 14.36
C GLU A 23 -4.86 1.63 15.05
N ARG A 24 -3.90 2.48 15.41
CA ARG A 24 -2.58 2.19 16.01
C ARG A 24 -2.53 0.92 16.90
N TYR A 25 -1.62 -0.01 16.58
CA TYR A 25 -1.13 -1.01 17.53
C TYR A 25 0.32 -0.69 17.88
N ALA A 26 0.52 -0.33 19.15
CA ALA A 26 1.79 -0.17 19.87
C ALA A 26 2.84 0.78 19.24
N ASP A 27 3.15 1.83 20.01
CA ASP A 27 4.43 2.56 19.98
C ASP A 27 4.85 3.03 18.58
N ASP A 28 4.29 4.16 18.16
CA ASP A 28 4.86 5.05 17.14
C ASP A 28 5.05 4.49 15.71
N THR A 29 4.56 3.29 15.43
CA THR A 29 4.62 2.69 14.10
C THR A 29 3.48 3.17 13.21
N VAL A 30 3.87 3.84 12.13
CA VAL A 30 3.04 4.49 11.12
C VAL A 30 2.03 3.51 10.49
N GLY A 31 0.75 3.89 10.50
CA GLY A 31 -0.27 3.54 9.48
C GLY A 31 -0.39 2.07 9.07
N GLY A 32 -1.16 1.29 9.84
CA GLY A 32 -1.63 -0.04 9.43
C GLY A 32 -2.87 0.02 8.54
N TRP A 33 -3.17 -1.09 7.87
CA TRP A 33 -4.34 -1.32 7.03
C TRP A 33 -5.05 -2.59 7.47
N HIS A 34 -6.38 -2.53 7.51
CA HIS A 34 -7.28 -3.64 7.79
C HIS A 34 -8.13 -3.93 6.55
N CYS A 35 -8.18 -5.19 6.12
CA CYS A 35 -9.13 -5.64 5.10
C CYS A 35 -10.36 -6.24 5.76
N ARG A 36 -11.55 -5.66 5.57
CA ARG A 36 -12.78 -6.18 6.19
C ARG A 36 -13.31 -7.46 5.52
N SER A 37 -12.92 -7.74 4.27
CA SER A 37 -13.33 -8.95 3.56
C SER A 37 -12.60 -10.22 4.01
N CYS A 38 -11.32 -10.11 4.41
CA CYS A 38 -10.52 -11.27 4.86
C CYS A 38 -9.92 -11.11 6.27
N ASP A 39 -10.27 -10.03 6.96
CA ASP A 39 -9.95 -9.70 8.35
C ASP A 39 -8.45 -9.54 8.69
N ARG A 40 -7.61 -9.30 7.67
CA ARG A 40 -6.16 -9.18 7.84
C ARG A 40 -5.73 -7.77 8.18
N LEU A 41 -4.80 -7.67 9.13
CA LEU A 41 -4.09 -6.45 9.52
C LEU A 41 -2.64 -6.49 9.00
N PHE A 42 -2.19 -5.42 8.35
CA PHE A 42 -0.83 -5.34 7.80
C PHE A 42 -0.35 -3.88 7.72
N SER A 43 0.96 -3.65 7.62
CA SER A 43 1.55 -2.34 7.34
C SER A 43 2.19 -2.32 5.96
N VAL A 44 2.29 -1.14 5.34
CA VAL A 44 2.93 -0.95 4.03
C VAL A 44 4.04 0.08 4.15
N THR A 45 5.24 -0.29 3.72
CA THR A 45 6.39 0.61 3.64
C THR A 45 6.79 0.79 2.18
N LEU A 46 6.85 2.04 1.72
CA LEU A 46 7.43 2.35 0.41
C LEU A 46 8.95 2.48 0.56
N HIS A 47 9.70 1.59 -0.07
CA HIS A 47 11.16 1.60 0.01
C HIS A 47 11.81 2.57 -0.99
N ASP A 48 11.67 2.30 -2.30
CA ASP A 48 12.12 3.18 -3.38
C ASP A 48 11.43 2.80 -4.71
N VAL A 49 11.48 3.66 -5.71
CA VAL A 49 10.99 3.41 -7.08
C VAL A 49 12.15 3.00 -7.98
N ASN A 50 12.17 1.73 -8.40
CA ASN A 50 13.20 1.24 -9.33
C ASN A 50 12.88 1.65 -10.78
N HIS A 51 13.58 2.67 -11.28
CA HIS A 51 13.43 3.22 -12.63
C HIS A 51 14.12 2.41 -13.74
N SER A 52 15.00 1.46 -13.40
CA SER A 52 15.75 0.67 -14.40
C SER A 52 14.87 -0.25 -15.25
N ARG A 53 13.63 -0.53 -14.81
CA ARG A 53 12.66 -1.37 -15.52
C ARG A 53 11.62 -0.59 -16.32
N THR A 54 11.53 0.73 -16.14
CA THR A 54 10.51 1.58 -16.79
C THR A 54 11.04 2.29 -18.05
N SER A 55 12.36 2.32 -18.26
CA SER A 55 13.00 2.92 -19.46
C SER A 55 13.10 1.94 -20.63
N GLY A 56 12.05 1.17 -20.91
CA GLY A 56 11.93 0.28 -22.07
C GLY A 56 10.99 0.85 -23.12
N GLY A 57 11.33 1.99 -23.72
CA GLY A 57 10.59 2.55 -24.85
C GLY A 57 11.29 2.21 -26.18
N PRO A 58 10.58 1.74 -27.22
CA PRO A 58 11.19 1.40 -28.51
C PRO A 58 11.45 2.66 -29.35
N ARG A 59 12.55 2.65 -30.09
CA ARG A 59 12.75 3.44 -31.31
C ARG A 59 13.16 2.49 -32.43
#